data_AF-A0A949N6L9-F1
#
_entry.id   AF-A0A949N6L9-F1
#
_cell.length_a   1.000
_cell.length_b   1.000
_cell.length_c   1.000
_cell.angle_alpha   90.00
_cell.angle_beta   90.00
_cell.angle_gamma   90.00
#
_symmetry.space_group_name_H-M   'P 1'
#
loop_
_entity.id
_entity.type
_entity.pdbx_description
1 polymer ?
#
loop_
_entity_poly.entity_id
_entity_poly.type
_entity_poly.pdbx_seq_one_letter_code
_entity_poly.pdbx_strand_id
1 'polypeptide(L)'
;MGTATFDTNVFPAEKLVARAGALGVEVAVISVTQREANGATIEEEIRALEVILEFGIWDESPWGGFKWAGDRAGDVFEKSLRILSNGSFPPPGSRGSLTDGQRRQFRDAMILANHVLEGRDILVSGDCRAFINHGRRELIEGEFGTRIMTVKEFEGFLDSLENEGQ
;
A
#
# COMPACT_ATOMS: atom_id res chain seq x y z
N MET A 1 -10.90 11.98 11.76
CA MET A 1 -10.54 12.09 10.32
C MET A 1 -9.40 11.11 10.08
N GLY A 2 -9.51 10.28 9.05
CA GLY A 2 -8.58 9.17 8.80
C GLY A 2 -7.81 9.34 7.49
N THR A 3 -6.75 8.58 7.33
CA THR A 3 -5.89 8.57 6.15
C THR A 3 -5.90 7.20 5.49
N ALA A 4 -6.09 7.16 4.18
CA ALA A 4 -6.14 5.94 3.40
C ALA A 4 -5.05 5.94 2.32
N THR A 5 -4.51 4.76 2.03
CA THR A 5 -3.65 4.48 0.88
C THR A 5 -4.39 3.54 -0.05
N PHE A 6 -4.49 3.89 -1.33
CA PHE A 6 -5.08 3.02 -2.34
C PHE A 6 -3.99 2.30 -3.12
N ASP A 7 -4.12 0.98 -3.20
CA ASP A 7 -3.33 0.12 -4.08
C ASP A 7 -3.76 0.29 -5.54
N THR A 8 -2.89 -0.04 -6.50
CA THR A 8 -3.13 0.12 -7.94
C THR A 8 -4.39 -0.61 -8.41
N ASN A 9 -4.66 -1.78 -7.83
CA ASN A 9 -5.81 -2.62 -8.18
C ASN A 9 -7.16 -2.08 -7.71
N VAL A 10 -7.19 -0.97 -6.96
CA VAL A 10 -8.42 -0.29 -6.56
C VAL A 10 -8.98 0.57 -7.69
N PHE A 11 -8.15 0.96 -8.65
CA PHE A 11 -8.53 1.88 -9.73
C PHE A 11 -9.29 1.18 -10.87
N PRO A 12 -10.24 1.86 -11.53
CA PRO A 12 -10.64 3.28 -11.33
C PRO A 12 -11.48 3.50 -10.05
N ALA A 13 -11.26 4.61 -9.37
CA ALA A 13 -11.80 4.90 -8.03
C ALA A 13 -12.32 6.33 -7.84
N GLU A 14 -12.62 7.08 -8.92
CA GLU A 14 -12.90 8.53 -8.84
C GLU A 14 -14.01 8.86 -7.84
N LYS A 15 -15.10 8.08 -7.91
CA LYS A 15 -16.26 8.23 -7.03
C LYS A 15 -15.91 7.96 -5.58
N LEU A 16 -15.05 6.98 -5.33
CA LEU A 16 -14.65 6.56 -4.00
C LEU A 16 -13.71 7.59 -3.36
N VAL A 17 -12.76 8.11 -4.14
CA VAL A 17 -11.86 9.21 -3.75
C VAL A 17 -12.67 10.46 -3.42
N ALA A 18 -13.58 10.89 -4.31
CA ALA A 18 -14.39 12.08 -4.10
C ALA A 18 -15.25 11.97 -2.84
N ARG A 19 -15.83 10.78 -2.61
CA ARG A 19 -16.63 10.49 -1.42
C ARG A 19 -15.78 10.51 -0.14
N ALA A 20 -14.61 9.88 -0.15
CA ALA A 20 -13.67 9.88 0.97
C ALA A 20 -13.27 11.31 1.35
N GLY A 21 -12.92 12.14 0.37
CA GLY A 21 -12.58 13.55 0.57
C GLY A 21 -13.71 14.37 1.18
N ALA A 22 -14.96 14.17 0.73
CA ALA A 22 -16.14 14.83 1.30
C ALA A 22 -16.38 14.48 2.78
N LEU A 23 -15.96 13.29 3.20
CA LEU A 23 -16.05 12.80 4.58
C LEU A 23 -14.78 13.07 5.41
N GLY A 24 -13.83 13.85 4.87
CA GLY A 24 -12.60 14.20 5.57
C GLY A 24 -11.61 13.05 5.70
N VAL A 25 -11.64 12.08 4.78
CA VAL A 25 -10.65 11.01 4.66
C VAL A 25 -9.66 11.36 3.55
N GLU A 26 -8.39 11.46 3.92
CA GLU A 26 -7.32 11.79 2.97
C GLU A 26 -6.86 10.54 2.22
N VAL A 27 -6.90 10.56 0.89
CA VAL A 27 -6.50 9.43 0.05
C VAL A 27 -5.18 9.74 -0.65
N ALA A 28 -4.23 8.80 -0.55
CA ALA A 28 -2.97 8.84 -1.27
C ALA A 28 -2.70 7.54 -2.01
N VAL A 29 -1.73 7.57 -2.93
CA VAL A 29 -1.16 6.40 -3.60
C VAL A 29 0.34 6.33 -3.33
N ILE A 30 0.94 5.14 -3.39
CA ILE A 30 2.39 4.99 -3.36
C ILE A 30 2.95 5.16 -4.78
N SER A 31 4.14 5.75 -4.95
CA SER A 31 4.72 5.97 -6.29
C SER A 31 4.97 4.68 -7.09
N VAL A 32 5.08 3.52 -6.43
CA VAL A 32 5.04 2.18 -7.07
C VAL A 32 3.78 2.03 -7.93
N THR A 33 2.62 2.40 -7.38
CA THR A 33 1.32 2.37 -8.06
C THR A 33 1.27 3.34 -9.24
N GLN A 34 1.88 4.52 -9.10
CA GLN A 34 1.98 5.49 -10.19
C GLN A 34 2.82 4.96 -11.37
N ARG A 35 3.90 4.20 -11.10
CA ARG A 35 4.68 3.56 -12.16
C ARG A 35 3.90 2.48 -12.89
N GLU A 36 3.09 1.70 -12.17
CA GLU A 36 2.21 0.69 -12.77
C GLU A 36 1.14 1.31 -13.67
N ALA A 37 0.73 2.55 -13.37
CA ALA A 37 -0.27 3.29 -14.13
C ALA A 37 0.27 4.06 -15.35
N ASN A 38 1.59 4.20 -15.51
CA ASN A 38 2.17 4.94 -16.65
C ASN A 38 1.75 4.30 -17.99
N GLY A 39 1.05 5.07 -18.82
CA GLY A 39 0.50 4.59 -20.11
C GLY A 39 -0.82 3.83 -19.99
N ALA A 40 -1.41 3.74 -18.79
CA ALA A 40 -2.73 3.17 -18.56
C ALA A 40 -3.81 4.27 -18.49
N THR A 41 -5.07 3.89 -18.69
CA THR A 41 -6.23 4.81 -18.65
C THR A 41 -6.47 5.47 -17.29
N ILE A 42 -5.88 4.93 -16.21
CA ILE A 42 -6.02 5.42 -14.83
C ILE A 42 -4.94 6.44 -14.43
N GLU A 43 -4.03 6.80 -15.34
CA GLU A 43 -2.88 7.65 -15.05
C GLU A 43 -3.29 9.07 -14.61
N GLU A 44 -4.27 9.67 -15.29
CA GLU A 44 -4.76 11.02 -14.96
C GLU A 44 -5.44 11.05 -13.59
N GLU A 45 -6.19 10.00 -13.25
CA GLU A 45 -6.83 9.86 -11.94
C GLU A 45 -5.79 9.77 -10.83
N ILE A 46 -4.76 8.93 -11.01
CA ILE A 46 -3.69 8.75 -10.03
C ILE A 46 -2.87 10.03 -9.86
N ARG A 47 -2.64 10.79 -10.93
CA ARG A 47 -1.93 12.09 -10.88
C ARG A 47 -2.68 13.17 -10.10
N ALA A 48 -3.99 13.03 -9.90
CA ALA A 48 -4.79 13.97 -9.13
C ALA A 48 -4.72 13.72 -7.61
N LEU A 49 -4.10 12.62 -7.17
CA LEU A 49 -3.97 12.24 -5.76
C LEU A 49 -2.61 12.65 -5.17
N GLU A 50 -2.55 12.70 -3.83
CA GLU A 50 -1.26 12.74 -3.14
C GLU A 50 -0.45 11.49 -3.50
N VAL A 51 0.77 11.69 -3.99
CA VAL A 51 1.72 10.61 -4.28
C VAL A 51 2.76 10.54 -3.18
N ILE A 52 2.74 9.45 -2.43
CA ILE A 52 3.78 9.12 -1.46
C ILE A 52 4.96 8.50 -2.21
N LEU A 53 6.10 9.19 -2.18
CA LEU A 53 7.33 8.66 -2.75
C LEU A 53 7.77 7.38 -2.02
N GLU A 54 8.08 6.35 -2.79
CA GLU A 54 8.65 5.12 -2.27
C GLU A 54 9.98 5.36 -1.55
N PHE A 55 10.23 4.66 -0.46
CA PHE A 55 11.56 4.56 0.13
C PHE A 55 12.52 3.88 -0.84
N GLY A 56 13.75 4.36 -0.86
CA GLY A 56 14.79 3.85 -1.74
C GLY A 56 15.15 2.44 -1.34
N ILE A 57 14.84 1.49 -2.21
CA ILE A 57 15.34 0.12 -2.08
C ILE A 57 16.48 -0.05 -3.08
N TRP A 58 17.66 -0.35 -2.54
CA TRP A 58 18.87 -0.55 -3.32
C TRP A 58 18.62 -1.60 -4.42
N ASP A 59 19.06 -1.29 -5.65
CA ASP A 59 18.84 -2.04 -6.89
C ASP A 59 17.39 -2.10 -7.45
N GLU A 60 16.41 -1.44 -6.84
CA GLU A 60 14.99 -1.53 -7.28
C GLU A 60 14.30 -0.16 -7.45
N SER A 61 14.73 0.89 -6.74
CA SER A 61 14.19 2.25 -6.91
C SER A 61 14.99 3.05 -7.96
N PRO A 62 14.31 3.84 -8.83
CA PRO A 62 14.99 4.69 -9.81
C PRO A 62 15.77 5.81 -9.11
N TRP A 63 17.01 6.04 -9.55
CA TRP A 63 17.87 7.11 -9.03
C TRP A 63 17.15 8.47 -9.01
N GLY A 64 17.03 9.08 -7.82
CA GLY A 64 16.45 10.41 -7.63
C GLY A 64 14.94 10.47 -7.43
N GLY A 65 14.23 9.33 -7.38
CA GLY A 65 12.77 9.24 -7.20
C GLY A 65 12.30 8.66 -5.86
N PHE A 66 13.17 8.53 -4.87
CA PHE A 66 12.90 7.82 -3.63
C PHE A 66 13.33 8.59 -2.37
N LYS A 67 12.68 8.30 -1.23
CA LYS A 67 13.11 8.81 0.08
C LYS A 67 14.25 7.96 0.63
N TRP A 68 15.35 8.60 1.07
CA TRP A 68 16.38 7.90 1.84
C TRP A 68 15.78 7.44 3.16
N ALA A 69 15.87 6.15 3.41
CA ALA A 69 15.19 5.51 4.52
C ALA A 69 16.27 4.96 5.47
N GLY A 70 16.26 5.40 6.74
CA GLY A 70 17.17 4.87 7.77
C GLY A 70 16.77 3.46 8.20
N ASP A 71 17.49 2.89 9.17
CA ASP A 71 17.35 1.51 9.64
C ASP A 71 15.90 1.07 9.92
N ARG A 72 15.07 1.99 10.45
CA ARG A 72 13.64 1.75 10.70
C ARG A 72 12.88 1.31 9.44
N ALA A 73 13.17 1.90 8.30
CA ALA A 73 12.48 1.55 7.06
C ALA A 73 12.92 0.18 6.54
N GLY A 74 14.20 -0.17 6.69
CA GLY A 74 14.71 -1.51 6.45
C GLY A 74 13.98 -2.55 7.32
N ASP A 75 13.83 -2.27 8.61
CA ASP A 75 13.13 -3.17 9.53
C ASP A 75 11.66 -3.37 9.17
N VAL A 76 10.93 -2.28 8.85
CA VAL A 76 9.52 -2.36 8.44
C VAL A 76 9.38 -3.13 7.13
N PHE A 77 10.30 -2.91 6.17
CA PHE A 77 10.30 -3.62 4.90
C PHE A 77 10.57 -5.12 5.06
N GLU A 78 11.59 -5.50 5.83
CA GLU A 78 11.91 -6.91 6.09
C GLU A 78 10.80 -7.62 6.86
N LYS A 79 10.16 -6.94 7.83
CA LYS A 79 8.97 -7.46 8.52
C LYS A 79 7.81 -7.67 7.54
N SER A 80 7.55 -6.69 6.67
CA SER A 80 6.51 -6.78 5.64
C SER A 80 6.75 -7.98 4.72
N LEU A 81 7.99 -8.15 4.22
CA LEU A 81 8.39 -9.31 3.42
C LEU A 81 8.16 -10.63 4.15
N ARG A 82 8.55 -10.70 5.43
CA ARG A 82 8.38 -11.91 6.25
C ARG A 82 6.90 -12.28 6.39
N ILE A 83 6.02 -11.31 6.63
CA ILE A 83 4.57 -11.56 6.77
C ILE A 83 3.98 -12.00 5.42
N LEU A 84 4.23 -11.25 4.35
CA LEU A 84 3.63 -11.51 3.03
C LEU A 84 4.09 -12.84 2.42
N SER A 85 5.35 -13.20 2.64
CA SER A 85 5.94 -14.47 2.17
C SER A 85 5.75 -15.65 3.14
N ASN A 86 5.15 -15.44 4.31
CA ASN A 86 5.14 -16.45 5.39
C ASN A 86 6.56 -16.97 5.71
N GLY A 87 7.55 -16.08 5.68
CA GLY A 87 8.96 -16.38 5.94
C GLY A 87 9.71 -17.09 4.81
N SER A 88 9.09 -17.33 3.65
CA SER A 88 9.74 -18.01 2.52
C SER A 88 10.53 -17.08 1.61
N PHE A 89 10.53 -15.76 1.86
CA PHE A 89 11.25 -14.81 1.02
C PHE A 89 12.77 -14.98 1.17
N PRO A 90 13.55 -14.85 0.08
CA PRO A 90 15.01 -14.90 0.17
C PRO A 90 15.58 -13.84 1.13
N PRO A 91 16.56 -14.22 1.98
CA PRO A 91 17.17 -13.29 2.91
C PRO A 91 17.95 -12.18 2.17
N PRO A 92 18.25 -11.06 2.85
CA PRO A 92 19.13 -10.03 2.31
C PRO A 92 20.44 -10.63 1.76
N GLY A 93 20.90 -10.14 0.62
CA GLY A 93 22.08 -10.66 -0.09
C GLY A 93 21.83 -11.90 -0.98
N SER A 94 20.67 -12.54 -0.90
CA SER A 94 20.27 -13.67 -1.75
C SER A 94 19.14 -13.33 -2.74
N ARG A 95 19.00 -12.05 -3.08
CA ARG A 95 17.90 -11.50 -3.90
C ARG A 95 18.28 -11.20 -5.35
N GLY A 96 19.49 -11.57 -5.78
CA GLY A 96 19.99 -11.28 -7.14
C GLY A 96 19.23 -11.97 -8.28
N SER A 97 18.37 -12.95 -7.97
CA SER A 97 17.54 -13.66 -8.94
C SER A 97 16.19 -14.02 -8.31
N LEU A 98 15.28 -13.03 -8.25
CA LEU A 98 13.92 -13.25 -7.78
C LEU A 98 13.06 -13.84 -8.89
N THR A 99 12.26 -14.86 -8.53
CA THR A 99 11.15 -15.36 -9.36
C THR A 99 10.05 -14.29 -9.48
N ASP A 100 9.16 -14.41 -10.48
CA ASP A 100 8.05 -13.47 -10.65
C ASP A 100 7.14 -13.39 -9.41
N GLY A 101 6.90 -14.52 -8.74
CA GLY A 101 6.14 -14.57 -7.50
C GLY A 101 6.84 -13.80 -6.37
N GLN A 102 8.16 -13.93 -6.26
CA GLN A 102 8.95 -13.17 -5.30
C GLN A 102 9.00 -11.68 -5.65
N ARG A 103 9.08 -11.30 -6.93
CA ARG A 103 9.01 -9.89 -7.34
C ARG A 103 7.68 -9.25 -6.94
N ARG A 104 6.57 -9.97 -7.07
CA ARG A 104 5.26 -9.51 -6.58
C ARG A 104 5.26 -9.33 -5.07
N GLN A 105 5.70 -10.33 -4.32
CA GLN A 105 5.82 -10.23 -2.85
C GLN A 105 6.69 -9.06 -2.42
N PHE A 106 7.78 -8.79 -3.15
CA PHE A 106 8.66 -7.66 -2.91
C PHE A 106 7.94 -6.34 -3.11
N ARG A 107 7.25 -6.17 -4.25
CA ARG A 107 6.43 -5.00 -4.54
C ARG A 107 5.34 -4.79 -3.49
N ASP A 108 4.62 -5.84 -3.13
CA ASP A 108 3.54 -5.76 -2.15
C ASP A 108 4.09 -5.36 -0.76
N ALA A 109 5.30 -5.84 -0.42
CA ALA A 109 6.02 -5.40 0.78
C ALA A 109 6.45 -3.93 0.70
N MET A 110 6.81 -3.42 -0.47
CA MET A 110 7.11 -1.99 -0.65
C MET A 110 5.88 -1.14 -0.39
N ILE A 111 4.73 -1.50 -0.96
CA ILE A 111 3.48 -0.76 -0.76
C ILE A 111 3.12 -0.73 0.73
N LEU A 112 3.15 -1.90 1.38
CA LEU A 112 2.86 -2.00 2.81
C LEU A 112 3.85 -1.21 3.67
N ALA A 113 5.15 -1.33 3.42
CA ALA A 113 6.16 -0.63 4.20
C ALA A 113 6.02 0.89 4.06
N ASN A 114 5.80 1.40 2.84
CA ASN A 114 5.57 2.82 2.61
C ASN A 114 4.32 3.30 3.35
N HIS A 115 3.21 2.57 3.23
CA HIS A 115 1.97 2.87 3.92
C HIS A 115 2.16 2.99 5.46
N VAL A 116 2.85 2.02 6.05
CA VAL A 116 3.13 1.98 7.50
C VAL A 116 4.07 3.10 7.93
N LEU A 117 5.10 3.41 7.13
CA LEU A 117 6.09 4.42 7.47
C LEU A 117 5.55 5.84 7.38
N GLU A 118 4.60 6.09 6.47
CA GLU A 118 3.84 7.35 6.44
C GLU A 118 2.77 7.42 7.55
N GLY A 119 2.59 6.34 8.32
CA GLY A 119 1.68 6.31 9.46
C GLY A 119 0.21 6.41 9.06
N ARG A 120 -0.16 5.88 7.89
CA ARG A 120 -1.54 5.96 7.40
C ARG A 120 -2.42 4.89 8.03
N ASP A 121 -3.69 5.22 8.22
CA ASP A 121 -4.61 4.42 9.04
C ASP A 121 -5.17 3.21 8.30
N ILE A 122 -5.37 3.32 6.99
CA ILE A 122 -6.06 2.31 6.18
C ILE A 122 -5.30 2.03 4.88
N LEU A 123 -4.97 0.77 4.61
CA LEU A 123 -4.56 0.31 3.28
C LEU A 123 -5.77 -0.34 2.59
N VAL A 124 -6.19 0.21 1.45
CA VAL A 124 -7.26 -0.33 0.61
C VAL A 124 -6.65 -1.10 -0.55
N SER A 125 -6.95 -2.39 -0.65
CA SER A 125 -6.45 -3.25 -1.73
C SER A 125 -7.47 -4.31 -2.15
N GLY A 126 -7.51 -4.59 -3.46
CA GLY A 126 -8.23 -5.73 -4.03
C GLY A 126 -7.43 -7.04 -3.97
N ASP A 127 -6.14 -7.02 -3.62
CA ASP A 127 -5.31 -8.23 -3.53
C ASP A 127 -5.52 -8.95 -2.20
N CYS A 128 -6.62 -9.68 -2.10
CA CYS A 128 -6.90 -10.50 -0.93
C CYS A 128 -5.82 -11.57 -0.72
N ARG A 129 -5.12 -12.02 -1.76
CA ARG A 129 -4.08 -13.05 -1.60
C ARG A 129 -2.83 -12.48 -0.95
N ALA A 130 -2.45 -11.24 -1.28
CA ALA A 130 -1.29 -10.58 -0.69
C ALA A 130 -1.57 -10.17 0.76
N PHE A 131 -2.68 -9.47 1.02
CA PHE A 131 -2.84 -8.76 2.30
C PHE A 131 -3.86 -9.37 3.26
N ILE A 132 -4.81 -10.20 2.79
CA ILE A 132 -5.97 -10.60 3.61
C ILE A 132 -5.93 -12.08 4.00
N ASN A 133 -5.79 -12.96 3.01
CA ASN A 133 -5.96 -14.39 3.19
C ASN A 133 -4.87 -15.02 4.06
N HIS A 134 -5.20 -16.16 4.67
CA HIS A 134 -4.30 -16.99 5.49
C HIS A 134 -3.78 -16.30 6.76
N GLY A 135 -4.59 -15.45 7.39
CA GLY A 135 -4.22 -14.78 8.64
C GLY A 135 -3.34 -13.53 8.43
N ARG A 136 -3.08 -13.14 7.17
CA ARG A 136 -2.18 -12.02 6.86
C ARG A 136 -2.74 -10.69 7.32
N ARG A 137 -4.06 -10.48 7.17
CA ARG A 137 -4.71 -9.25 7.67
C ARG A 137 -4.40 -9.07 9.15
N GLU A 138 -4.72 -10.08 9.95
CA GLU A 138 -4.59 -10.04 11.40
C GLU A 138 -3.13 -9.85 11.83
N LEU A 139 -2.18 -10.47 11.12
CA LEU A 139 -0.75 -10.27 11.36
C LEU A 139 -0.28 -8.85 11.02
N ILE A 140 -0.72 -8.31 9.89
CA ILE A 140 -0.34 -6.96 9.43
C ILE A 140 -0.93 -5.90 10.36
N GLU A 141 -2.23 -6.00 10.65
CA GLU A 141 -2.93 -5.06 11.53
C GLU A 141 -2.37 -5.12 12.95
N GLY A 142 -2.08 -6.31 13.46
CA GLY A 142 -1.48 -6.50 14.78
C GLY A 142 -0.04 -6.01 14.90
N GLU A 143 0.78 -6.19 13.86
CA GLU A 143 2.20 -5.77 13.87
C GLU A 143 2.35 -4.25 13.67
N PHE A 144 1.54 -3.66 12.79
CA PHE A 144 1.75 -2.28 12.35
C PHE A 144 0.69 -1.29 12.84
N GLY A 145 -0.42 -1.75 13.42
CA GLY A 145 -1.48 -0.89 13.92
C GLY A 145 -2.27 -0.17 12.82
N THR A 146 -2.18 -0.63 11.57
CA THR A 146 -3.00 -0.17 10.44
C THR A 146 -4.23 -1.07 10.24
N ARG A 147 -5.16 -0.68 9.37
CA ARG A 147 -6.32 -1.47 8.93
C ARG A 147 -6.18 -1.85 7.46
N ILE A 148 -6.46 -3.11 7.13
CA ILE A 148 -6.43 -3.61 5.75
C ILE A 148 -7.86 -3.84 5.27
N MET A 149 -8.31 -3.04 4.31
CA MET A 149 -9.67 -3.10 3.78
C MET A 149 -9.69 -3.51 2.32
N THR A 150 -10.68 -4.31 1.95
CA THR A 150 -11.16 -4.38 0.57
C THR A 150 -11.92 -3.10 0.20
N VAL A 151 -12.12 -2.86 -1.09
CA VAL A 151 -12.96 -1.74 -1.57
C VAL A 151 -14.34 -1.73 -0.91
N LYS A 152 -14.99 -2.90 -0.82
CA LYS A 152 -16.31 -3.03 -0.20
C LYS A 152 -16.31 -2.71 1.30
N GLU A 153 -15.28 -3.13 2.03
CA GLU A 153 -15.14 -2.80 3.46
C GLU A 153 -14.89 -1.31 3.65
N PHE A 154 -14.12 -0.68 2.75
CA PHE A 154 -13.89 0.76 2.77
C PHE A 154 -15.15 1.56 2.46
N GLU A 155 -15.97 1.11 1.50
CA GLU A 155 -17.29 1.71 1.23
C GLU A 155 -18.18 1.66 2.48
N GLY A 156 -18.26 0.51 3.15
CA GLY A 156 -19.02 0.38 4.41
C GLY A 156 -18.47 1.24 5.55
N PHE A 157 -17.15 1.46 5.59
CA PHE A 157 -16.55 2.43 6.50
C PHE A 157 -17.00 3.86 6.20
N LEU A 158 -17.01 4.28 4.93
CA LEU A 158 -17.53 5.60 4.54
C LEU A 158 -19.02 5.75 4.86
N ASP A 159 -19.83 4.70 4.67
CA ASP A 159 -21.24 4.69 5.06
C ASP A 159 -21.40 4.94 6.57
N SER A 160 -20.54 4.37 7.41
CA SER A 160 -20.60 4.58 8.86
C SER A 160 -20.28 6.03 9.26
N LEU A 161 -19.29 6.66 8.61
CA LEU A 161 -18.95 8.06 8.84
C LEU A 161 -20.07 9.01 8.44
N GLU A 162 -20.75 8.73 7.33
CA GLU A 162 -21.86 9.54 6.84
C GLU A 162 -23.05 9.51 7.81
N ASN A 163 -23.32 8.35 8.42
CA ASN A 163 -24.39 8.21 9.43
C ASN A 163 -24.04 8.85 10.78
N GLU A 164 -22.76 8.92 11.14
CA GLU A 164 -22.30 9.59 12.38
C GLU A 164 -22.28 11.13 12.26
N GLY A 165 -22.24 11.65 11.02
CA GLY A 165 -22.26 13.08 10.73
C GLY A 165 -23.65 13.71 10.56
N GLN A 166 -24.72 12.90 10.63
CA GLN A 166 -26.13 13.34 10.62
C GLN A 166 -26.69 13.47 12.03
#